data_AF-A0A1Z9LRL3-F1
#
_entry.id   AF-A0A1Z9LRL3-F1
#
_cell.length_a   1.000
_cell.length_b   1.000
_cell.length_c   1.000
_cell.angle_alpha   90.00
_cell.angle_beta   90.00
_cell.angle_gamma   90.00
#
_symmetry.space_group_name_H-M   'P 1'
#
loop_
_entity.id
_entity.type
_entity.pdbx_description
1 polymer ?
#
loop_
_entity_poly.entity_id
_entity_poly.type
_entity_poly.pdbx_seq_one_letter_code
_entity_poly.pdbx_strand_id
1 'polypeptide(L)'
;EADDGELTRTRKVRRSVINSRYQDIIKDLYLDKDTATINTEFTLEDGRKSKISATMEIRHLIKTPNITAKKPASTAKKSCKSKE
;
A
#
# COMPACT_ATOMS: atom_id res chain seq x y z
N GLU A 1 1.59 19.99 -12.22
CA GLU A 1 0.99 19.22 -13.34
C GLU A 1 -0.14 18.35 -12.76
N ALA A 2 -0.92 17.58 -13.53
CA ALA A 2 -1.71 16.53 -12.90
C ALA A 2 -0.72 15.50 -12.34
N ASP A 3 -0.39 15.63 -11.05
CA ASP A 3 0.99 15.60 -10.54
C ASP A 3 1.82 14.36 -10.90
N ASP A 4 1.17 13.22 -11.13
CA ASP A 4 1.86 11.99 -11.53
C ASP A 4 1.00 11.09 -12.45
N GLY A 5 0.03 11.67 -13.16
CA GLY A 5 -0.85 10.94 -14.07
C GLY A 5 -1.92 10.06 -13.40
N GLU A 6 -2.08 10.19 -12.08
CA GLU A 6 -3.07 9.48 -11.26
C GLU A 6 -4.47 10.11 -11.31
N LEU A 7 -4.54 11.42 -11.56
CA LEU A 7 -5.77 12.20 -11.69
C LEU A 7 -5.87 12.82 -13.09
N THR A 8 -7.09 13.03 -13.57
CA THR A 8 -7.33 13.91 -14.73
C THR A 8 -7.22 15.37 -14.31
N ARG A 9 -7.07 16.29 -15.28
CA ARG A 9 -7.11 17.75 -15.02
C ARG A 9 -8.36 18.20 -14.25
N THR A 10 -9.46 17.48 -14.43
CA THR A 10 -10.74 17.69 -13.74
C THR A 10 -10.85 16.91 -12.41
N ARG A 11 -9.72 16.44 -11.85
CA ARG A 11 -9.62 15.67 -10.59
C ARG A 11 -10.36 14.33 -10.58
N LYS A 12 -10.58 13.70 -11.74
CA LYS A 12 -11.13 12.33 -11.80
C LYS A 12 -10.02 11.31 -11.60
N VAL A 13 -10.31 10.26 -10.83
CA VAL A 13 -9.35 9.19 -10.52
C VAL A 13 -9.14 8.27 -11.72
N ARG A 14 -7.87 8.04 -12.08
CA ARG A 14 -7.47 7.01 -13.05
C ARG A 14 -7.18 5.72 -12.31
N ARG A 15 -8.22 4.90 -12.13
CA ARG A 15 -8.20 3.68 -11.31
C ARG A 15 -7.11 2.68 -11.72
N SER A 16 -6.80 2.54 -13.00
CA SER A 16 -5.76 1.61 -13.48
C SER A 16 -4.37 1.96 -12.94
N VAL A 17 -4.00 3.25 -12.99
CA VAL A 17 -2.71 3.75 -12.51
C VAL A 17 -2.60 3.59 -11.00
N ILE A 18 -3.63 4.02 -10.27
CA ILE A 18 -3.72 3.88 -8.81
C ILE A 18 -3.60 2.42 -8.38
N ASN A 19 -4.35 1.52 -9.03
CA ASN A 19 -4.35 0.11 -8.66
C ASN A 19 -2.98 -0.54 -8.86
N SER A 20 -2.20 -0.10 -9.84
CA SER A 20 -0.84 -0.60 -10.07
C SER A 20 0.16 -0.02 -9.06
N ARG A 21 0.10 1.29 -8.76
CA ARG A 21 1.05 1.96 -7.86
C ARG A 21 0.86 1.56 -6.40
N TYR A 22 -0.39 1.40 -5.97
CA TYR A 22 -0.76 1.16 -4.58
C TYR A 22 -1.26 -0.26 -4.35
N GLN A 23 -0.97 -1.18 -5.27
CA GLN A 23 -1.51 -2.54 -5.28
C GLN A 23 -1.33 -3.25 -3.93
N ASP A 24 -0.16 -3.09 -3.31
CA ASP A 24 0.19 -3.80 -2.07
C ASP A 24 -0.60 -3.26 -0.86
N ILE A 25 -0.76 -1.94 -0.77
CA ILE A 25 -1.58 -1.29 0.28
C ILE A 25 -3.05 -1.67 0.10
N ILE A 26 -3.54 -1.62 -1.14
CA ILE A 26 -4.92 -1.97 -1.48
C ILE A 26 -5.19 -3.44 -1.10
N LYS A 27 -4.27 -4.36 -1.41
CA LYS A 27 -4.38 -5.77 -0.98
C LYS A 27 -4.42 -5.90 0.54
N ASP A 28 -3.52 -5.24 1.26
CA ASP A 28 -3.44 -5.33 2.72
C ASP A 28 -4.72 -4.79 3.38
N LEU A 29 -5.28 -3.72 2.81
CA LEU A 29 -6.55 -3.14 3.23
C LEU A 29 -7.73 -4.10 3.00
N TYR A 30 -7.79 -4.79 1.85
CA TYR A 30 -8.84 -5.78 1.56
C TYR A 30 -8.67 -7.11 2.32
N LEU A 31 -7.49 -7.36 2.90
CA LEU A 31 -7.20 -8.54 3.71
C LEU A 31 -7.42 -8.29 5.21
N ASP A 32 -7.99 -7.14 5.60
CA ASP A 32 -8.22 -6.72 6.99
C ASP A 32 -6.96 -6.86 7.87
N LYS A 33 -5.80 -6.48 7.33
CA LYS A 33 -4.55 -6.42 8.11
C LYS A 33 -4.52 -5.15 8.96
N ASP A 34 -3.90 -5.24 10.14
CA ASP A 34 -3.70 -4.07 11.01
C ASP A 34 -2.55 -3.18 10.52
N THR A 35 -1.72 -3.67 9.60
CA THR A 35 -0.50 -3.02 9.14
C THR A 35 -0.32 -3.24 7.64
N ALA A 36 0.03 -2.17 6.93
CA ALA A 36 0.39 -2.17 5.52
C ALA A 36 1.87 -1.83 5.35
N THR A 37 2.52 -2.51 4.40
CA THR A 37 3.90 -2.20 4.02
C THR A 37 3.91 -1.56 2.63
N ILE A 38 4.45 -0.34 2.54
CA ILE A 38 4.64 0.36 1.26
C ILE A 38 6.11 0.30 0.87
N ASN A 39 6.36 -0.05 -0.40
CA ASN A 39 7.67 0.02 -1.04
C ASN A 39 7.49 0.68 -2.40
N THR A 40 7.67 1.99 -2.46
CA THR A 40 7.41 2.76 -3.68
C THR A 40 8.65 3.56 -4.08
N GLU A 41 8.96 3.53 -5.37
CA GLU A 41 9.96 4.39 -5.98
C GLU A 41 9.29 5.66 -6.47
N PHE A 42 9.83 6.82 -6.10
CA PHE A 42 9.40 8.12 -6.58
C PHE A 42 10.56 8.84 -7.25
N THR A 43 10.21 9.66 -8.24
CA THR A 43 11.19 10.44 -8.99
C THR A 43 11.13 11.87 -8.47
N LEU A 44 12.27 12.39 -8.04
CA LEU A 44 12.42 13.79 -7.63
C LEU A 44 12.47 14.68 -8.87
N GLU A 45 12.17 15.98 -8.71
CA GLU A 45 12.24 16.95 -9.82
C GLU A 45 13.64 17.05 -10.42
N ASP A 46 14.68 16.73 -9.64
CA ASP A 46 16.08 16.61 -10.08
C ASP A 46 16.37 15.31 -10.86
N GLY A 47 15.34 14.53 -11.22
CA GLY A 47 15.46 13.27 -11.97
C GLY A 47 15.98 12.08 -11.16
N ARG A 48 16.34 12.28 -9.89
CA ARG A 48 16.81 11.21 -9.01
C ARG A 48 15.66 10.31 -8.60
N LYS A 49 15.89 9.00 -8.67
CA LYS A 49 14.97 8.00 -8.17
C LYS A 49 15.29 7.69 -6.72
N SER A 50 14.30 7.83 -5.86
CA SER A 50 14.39 7.50 -4.45
C SER A 50 13.37 6.43 -4.11
N LYS A 51 13.75 5.49 -3.24
CA LYS A 51 12.86 4.45 -2.76
C LYS A 51 12.45 4.76 -1.32
N ILE A 52 11.15 4.79 -1.08
CA ILE A 52 10.60 4.84 0.28
C ILE A 52 10.06 3.46 0.66
N SER A 53 10.50 3.00 1.83
CA SER A 53 9.99 1.81 2.48
C SER A 53 9.44 2.23 3.84
N ALA A 54 8.14 2.03 4.03
CA ALA A 54 7.49 2.37 5.28
C ALA A 54 6.47 1.30 5.67
N THR A 55 6.27 1.19 6.97
CA THR A 55 5.27 0.32 7.58
C THR A 55 4.28 1.21 8.30
N MET A 56 3.00 1.09 7.98
CA MET A 56 1.95 1.98 8.48
C MET A 56 0.81 1.17 9.08
N GLU A 57 0.22 1.65 10.18
CA GLU A 57 -0.97 1.04 10.79
C GLU A 57 -2.24 1.45 10.04
N ILE A 58 -3.13 0.48 9.80
CA ILE A 58 -4.46 0.72 9.25
C ILE A 58 -5.41 0.97 10.42
N ARG A 59 -6.07 2.13 10.43
CA ARG A 59 -7.02 2.52 11.48
C ARG A 59 -8.38 2.86 10.89
N HIS A 60 -9.43 2.46 11.60
CA HIS A 60 -10.81 2.81 11.25
C HIS A 60 -11.15 4.22 11.77
N LEU A 61 -11.60 5.08 10.87
CA LEU A 61 -12.07 6.43 11.22
C LEU A 61 -13.48 6.41 11.84
N ILE A 62 -14.32 5.47 11.40
CA ILE A 62 -15.70 5.30 11.86
C ILE A 62 -15.80 3.90 12.47
N LYS A 63 -16.46 3.77 13.63
CA LYS A 63 -16.79 2.46 14.21
C LYS A 63 -17.80 1.75 13.31
N THR A 64 -17.31 0.89 12.43
CA THR A 64 -18.13 -0.08 11.72
C THR A 64 -18.45 -1.25 12.66
N PRO A 65 -19.72 -1.71 12.75
CA PRO A 65 -20.04 -2.93 13.47
C PRO A 65 -19.26 -4.09 12.83
N ASN A 66 -18.56 -4.86 13.66
CA ASN A 66 -17.69 -5.94 13.22
C ASN A 66 -18.55 -7.07 12.63
N ILE A 67 -18.66 -7.11 11.29
CA ILE A 67 -19.23 -8.26 10.60
C ILE A 67 -18.11 -9.29 10.56
N THR A 68 -18.30 -10.40 11.27
CA THR A 68 -17.31 -11.44 11.53
C THR A 68 -16.64 -11.97 10.26
N ALA A 69 -15.54 -11.37 9.84
CA ALA A 69 -14.62 -11.93 8.85
C ALA A 69 -13.41 -12.51 9.58
N LYS A 70 -13.15 -13.79 9.32
CA LYS A 70 -12.06 -14.57 9.92
C LYS A 70 -10.72 -13.97 9.46
N LYS A 71 -9.99 -13.30 10.36
CA LYS A 71 -8.64 -12.77 10.09
C LYS A 71 -7.73 -13.92 9.64
N PRO A 72 -7.19 -13.91 8.40
CA PRO A 72 -6.18 -14.89 8.04
C PRO A 72 -4.91 -14.58 8.84
N ALA A 73 -4.44 -15.58 9.60
CA ALA A 73 -3.21 -15.46 10.37
C ALA A 73 -2.06 -15.04 9.45
N SER A 74 -1.42 -13.92 9.77
CA SER A 74 -0.24 -13.41 9.08
C SER A 74 0.85 -14.48 9.10
N THR A 75 1.12 -15.08 7.94
CA THR A 75 2.25 -15.97 7.76
C THR A 75 3.53 -15.14 7.79
N ALA A 76 4.17 -15.09 8.96
CA ALA A 76 5.54 -14.64 9.10
C ALA A 76 6.42 -15.53 8.19
N LYS A 77 6.95 -14.98 7.10
CA LYS A 77 8.03 -15.62 6.36
C LYS A 77 9.24 -15.69 7.30
N LYS A 78 9.46 -16.89 7.85
CA LYS A 78 10.67 -17.30 8.55
C LYS A 78 11.83 -17.16 7.57
N SER A 79 12.67 -16.13 7.70
CA SER A 79 13.99 -16.15 7.08
C SER A 79 14.77 -17.27 7.77
N CYS A 80 14.83 -18.41 7.09
CA CYS A 80 15.68 -19.51 7.52
C CYS A 80 17.13 -19.14 7.26
N LYS A 81 17.94 -19.47 8.25
CA LYS A 81 19.38 -19.30 8.36
C LYS A 81 20.10 -20.33 7.50
N SER A 82 20.93 -19.86 6.57
CA SER A 82 22.15 -20.53 6.06
C SER A 82 23.28 -19.53 6.34
N LYS A 83 24.34 -19.74 7.14
CA LYS A 83 25.23 -20.90 7.30
C LYS A 83 25.60 -21.48 5.93
N GLU A 84 26.55 -20.85 5.26
CA GLU A 84 28.00 -21.12 5.30
C GLU A 84 28.75 -19.86 4.81
#